data_AF-A0A1N6XVT1-F1
#
_entry.id   AF-A0A1N6XVT1-F1
#
_cell.length_a   1.000
_cell.length_b   1.000
_cell.length_c   1.000
_cell.angle_alpha   90.00
_cell.angle_beta   90.00
_cell.angle_gamma   90.00
#
_symmetry.space_group_name_H-M   'P 1'
#
loop_
_entity.id
_entity.type
_entity.pdbx_description
1 polymer ?
#
loop_
_entity_poly.entity_id
_entity_poly.type
_entity_poly.pdbx_seq_one_letter_code
_entity_poly.pdbx_strand_id
1 'polypeptide(L)' 'MTSQFTTEDWACFKAREIVEREGMTLVRAARGSSRNDLHESSLRLARAIAATLIEASVDNSAYSNRARSF' A
#
# COMPACT_ATOMS: atom_id res chain seq x y z
N MET A 1 -25.03 -11.82 8.58
CA MET A 1 -23.65 -12.34 8.68
C MET A 1 -22.72 -11.17 8.43
N THR A 2 -22.11 -10.61 9.48
CA THR A 2 -21.07 -9.58 9.33
C THR A 2 -19.79 -10.28 8.87
N SER A 3 -19.45 -10.16 7.59
CA SER A 3 -18.17 -10.64 7.07
C SER A 3 -17.06 -9.92 7.84
N GLN A 4 -16.28 -10.68 8.62
CA GLN A 4 -15.17 -10.14 9.38
C GLN A 4 -14.08 -9.75 8.38
N PHE A 5 -13.93 -8.46 8.11
CA PHE A 5 -12.89 -7.95 7.22
C PHE A 5 -11.53 -8.23 7.83
N THR A 6 -10.78 -9.15 7.24
CA THR A 6 -9.51 -9.62 7.77
C THR A 6 -8.38 -8.66 7.40
N THR A 7 -7.23 -8.79 8.08
CA THR A 7 -6.00 -8.08 7.68
C THR A 7 -5.58 -8.44 6.26
N GLU A 8 -5.85 -9.67 5.81
CA GLU A 8 -5.58 -10.11 4.45
C GLU A 8 -6.48 -9.40 3.44
N ASP A 9 -7.77 -9.24 3.74
CA ASP A 9 -8.71 -8.49 2.89
C ASP A 9 -8.29 -7.02 2.75
N TRP A 10 -7.89 -6.40 3.87
CA TRP A 10 -7.35 -5.04 3.88
C TRP A 10 -6.07 -4.92 3.05
N ALA A 11 -5.12 -5.85 3.24
CA ALA A 11 -3.85 -5.83 2.54
C ALA A 11 -4.05 -6.00 1.02
N CYS A 12 -4.94 -6.91 0.62
CA CYS A 12 -5.32 -7.11 -0.79
C CYS A 12 -5.99 -5.86 -1.38
N PHE A 13 -6.89 -5.23 -0.64
CA PHE A 13 -7.53 -3.99 -1.05
C PHE A 13 -6.51 -2.87 -1.28
N LYS A 14 -5.61 -2.62 -0.32
CA LYS A 14 -4.58 -1.57 -0.41
C LYS A 14 -3.57 -1.86 -1.52
N ALA A 15 -3.15 -3.12 -1.68
CA ALA A 15 -2.26 -3.53 -2.75
C ALA A 15 -2.89 -3.25 -4.13
N ARG A 16 -4.19 -3.57 -4.29
CA ARG A 16 -4.93 -3.28 -5.51
C ARG A 16 -4.99 -1.78 -5.80
N GLU A 17 -5.34 -0.97 -4.80
CA GLU A 17 -5.39 0.49 -4.93
C GLU A 17 -4.04 1.08 -5.39
N ILE A 18 -2.94 0.63 -4.78
CA ILE A 18 -1.57 1.07 -5.13
C ILE A 18 -1.21 0.67 -6.57
N VAL A 19 -1.53 -0.57 -6.98
CA VAL A 19 -1.23 -1.05 -8.34
C VAL A 19 -2.03 -0.28 -9.38
N GLU A 20 -3.33 -0.06 -9.14
CA GLU A 20 -4.20 0.67 -10.07
C GLU A 20 -3.75 2.14 -10.23
N ARG A 21 -3.30 2.79 -9.15
CA ARG A 21 -2.87 4.20 -9.17
C ARG A 21 -1.42 4.38 -9.62
N GLU A 22 -0.49 3.81 -8.87
CA GLU A 22 0.95 4.04 -9.05
C GLU A 22 1.58 3.06 -10.05
N GLY A 23 1.15 1.79 -10.02
CA GLY A 23 1.65 0.77 -10.94
C GLY A 23 1.33 1.09 -12.40
N MET A 24 0.09 1.49 -12.69
CA MET A 24 -0.30 1.91 -14.04
C MET A 24 0.41 3.17 -14.52
N THR A 25 0.73 4.09 -13.61
CA THR A 25 1.51 5.30 -13.93
C THR A 25 2.96 4.93 -14.27
N LEU A 26 3.57 4.04 -13.48
CA LEU A 26 4.90 3.51 -13.75
C LEU A 26 4.99 2.80 -15.10
N VAL A 27 4.00 1.95 -15.43
CA VAL A 27 3.95 1.27 -16.73
C VAL A 27 3.89 2.26 -17.90
N ARG A 28 3.14 3.37 -17.75
CA ARG A 28 3.11 4.43 -18.77
C ARG A 28 4.45 5.14 -18.88
N ALA A 29 5.09 5.48 -17.76
CA ALA A 29 6.40 6.11 -17.75
C ALA A 29 7.47 5.23 -18.39
N ALA A 30 7.44 3.92 -18.15
CA ALA A 30 8.37 2.95 -18.73
C ALA A 30 8.24 2.80 -20.26
N ARG A 31 7.09 3.17 -20.84
CA ARG A 31 6.90 3.22 -22.30
C ARG A 31 7.45 4.50 -22.93
N GLY A 32 7.72 5.52 -22.12
CA GLY A 32 8.34 6.76 -22.58
C GLY A 32 9.87 6.65 -22.62
N SER A 33 10.51 7.66 -23.20
CA SER A 33 11.98 7.74 -23.29
C SER A 33 12.61 8.56 -22.16
N SER A 34 11.81 9.09 -21.22
CA SER A 34 12.30 9.92 -20.11
C SER A 34 12.72 9.05 -18.92
N ARG A 35 14.04 8.98 -18.70
CA ARG A 35 14.61 8.32 -17.52
C ARG A 35 14.17 8.97 -16.21
N ASN A 36 13.96 10.29 -16.21
CA ASN A 36 13.52 11.03 -15.03
C ASN A 36 12.09 10.65 -14.64
N ASP A 37 11.19 10.53 -15.63
CA ASP A 37 9.79 10.18 -15.39
C ASP A 37 9.66 8.75 -14.85
N LEU A 38 10.49 7.83 -15.37
CA LEU A 38 10.57 6.46 -14.88
C LEU A 38 11.06 6.42 -13.42
N HIS A 39 12.10 7.19 -13.11
CA HIS A 39 12.65 7.27 -11.75
C HIS A 39 11.63 7.86 -10.77
N GLU A 40 10.98 8.96 -11.13
CA GLU A 40 9.98 9.61 -10.30
C GLU A 40 8.76 8.70 -10.06
N SER A 41 8.26 8.05 -11.10
CA SER A 41 7.12 7.12 -10.99
C SER A 41 7.47 5.90 -10.13
N SER A 42 8.70 5.39 -10.26
CA SER A 42 9.19 4.28 -9.41
C SER A 42 9.26 4.70 -7.94
N LEU A 43 9.75 5.92 -7.67
CA LEU A 43 9.85 6.45 -6.32
C LEU A 43 8.47 6.67 -5.68
N ARG A 44 7.47 7.13 -6.45
CA ARG A 44 6.09 7.27 -5.97
C ARG A 44 5.49 5.91 -5.57
N LEU A 45 5.65 4.90 -6.42
CA LEU A 45 5.19 3.53 -6.11
C LEU A 45 5.86 3.00 -4.84
N ALA A 46 7.18 3.12 -4.73
CA ALA A 46 7.92 2.67 -3.54
C ALA A 46 7.44 3.36 -2.24
N ARG A 47 7.19 4.68 -2.31
CA ARG A 47 6.65 5.45 -1.17
C ARG A 47 5.25 5.00 -0.77
N ALA A 48 4.37 4.73 -1.73
CA ALA A 48 3.02 4.25 -1.46
C ALA A 48 3.03 2.89 -0.74
N ILE A 49 3.90 1.98 -1.19
CA ILE A 49 4.10 0.67 -0.53
C ILE A 49 4.63 0.89 0.90
N ALA A 50 5.68 1.69 1.08
CA ALA A 50 6.25 1.96 2.40
C ALA A 50 5.23 2.58 3.38
N ALA A 51 4.45 3.55 2.92
CA ALA A 51 3.40 4.18 3.73
C ALA A 51 2.33 3.15 4.17
N THR A 52 1.94 2.25 3.28
CA THR A 52 0.96 1.20 3.58
C THR A 52 1.49 0.20 4.60
N LEU A 53 2.78 -0.16 4.53
CA LEU A 53 3.42 -1.02 5.53
C LEU A 53 3.48 -0.35 6.91
N ILE A 54 3.73 0.96 6.95
CA ILE A 54 3.70 1.75 8.20
C ILE A 54 2.28 1.76 8.76
N GLU A 55 1.27 2.04 7.95
CA GLU A 55 -0.15 1.99 8.34
C GLU A 55 -0.53 0.64 8.95
N ALA A 56 -0.14 -0.46 8.30
CA ALA A 56 -0.34 -1.82 8.80
C ALA A 56 0.33 -2.06 10.17
N SER A 57 1.54 -1.52 10.37
CA SER A 57 2.29 -1.68 11.62
C SER A 57 1.66 -0.94 12.80
N VAL A 58 1.04 0.22 12.54
CA VAL A 58 0.35 1.03 13.56
C VAL A 58 -0.98 0.38 13.94
N ASP A 59 -1.76 -0.10 12.97
CA ASP A 59 -3.04 -0.77 13.26
C ASP A 59 -2.85 -2.07 14.07
N ASN A 60 -1.80 -2.84 13.81
CA ASN A 60 -1.48 -4.03 14.61
C ASN A 60 -1.10 -3.69 16.07
N SER A 61 -0.49 -2.53 16.30
CA SER A 61 -0.14 -2.06 17.65
C SER A 61 -1.38 -1.59 18.46
N ALA A 62 -2.42 -1.09 17.79
CA ALA A 62 -3.68 -0.69 18.41
C ALA A 62 -4.51 -1.89 18.90
N TYR A 63 -4.50 -3.01 18.17
CA TYR A 63 -5.14 -4.26 18.63
C TYR A 63 -4.37 -4.94 19.76
N SER A 64 -3.04 -4.89 19.75
CA SER A 64 -2.18 -5.49 20.80
C SER A 64 -2.35 -4.80 22.18
N ASN A 65 -2.49 -3.46 22.21
CA ASN A 65 -2.69 -2.73 23.47
C ASN A 65 -4.07 -2.97 24.11
N ARG A 66 -5.10 -3.27 23.31
CA ARG A 66 -6.46 -3.55 23.82
C ARG A 66 -6.61 -4.93 24.45
N ALA A 67 -5.71 -5.87 24.11
CA ALA A 67 -5.68 -7.21 24.69
C ALA A 67 -4.96 -7.28 26.05
N ARG A 68 -4.24 -6.21 26.46
CA ARG A 68 -3.51 -6.13 27.74
C ARG A 68 -4.26 -5.40 28.86
N SER A 69 -5.47 -4.92 28.60
CA SER A 69 -6.28 -4.13 29.53
C SER A 69 -7.38 -4.93 30.25
N PHE A 70 -7.21 -6.25 30.42
CA PHE A 70 -8.06 -7.10 31.26
C PHE A 70 -7.24 -7.79 32.34
#